data_AF-A0A167WKR9-F1
#
_entry.id   AF-A0A167WKR9-F1
#
_cell.length_a   1.000
_cell.length_b   1.000
_cell.length_c   1.000
_cell.angle_alpha   90.00
_cell.angle_beta   90.00
_cell.angle_gamma   90.00
#
_symmetry.space_group_name_H-M   'P 1'
#
loop_
_entity.id
_entity.type
_entity.pdbx_description
1 polymer ?
#
loop_
_entity_poly.entity_id
_entity_poly.type
_entity_poly.pdbx_seq_one_letter_code
_entity_poly.pdbx_strand_id
1 'polypeptide(L)'
;MSGYDQAARPPPPPPKPDSHEASRMATPTTGGNSVPPPPPPPPGYGTRRRRAAAAGRAARHARLGALGRRLSGAREATQARLLATHALERQWRQRQSDMDHALAPFSPAALYQALAHGVQEQAQVCQAMEDSFLDGGRGDGGGGGGGEGGELLTEREVAEWVKGYREAKVLYYQRQERKERWDEGRVGGWR
;
A
#
# COMPACT_ATOMS: atom_id res chain seq x y z
N MET A 1 -4.21 -17.73 11.80
CA MET A 1 -5.52 -17.11 12.10
C MET A 1 -5.89 -16.21 10.94
N SER A 2 -7.07 -16.47 10.39
CA SER A 2 -7.65 -15.85 9.20
C SER A 2 -8.52 -14.65 9.61
N GLY A 3 -8.53 -13.60 8.78
CA GLY A 3 -9.31 -12.36 8.95
C GLY A 3 -8.44 -11.16 8.56
N TYR A 4 -8.76 -10.31 7.60
CA TYR A 4 -10.07 -9.84 7.14
C TYR A 4 -9.98 -9.48 5.66
N ASP A 5 -10.65 -10.25 4.80
CA ASP A 5 -10.94 -9.83 3.43
C ASP A 5 -12.42 -9.41 3.40
N GLN A 6 -12.71 -8.23 3.96
CA GLN A 6 -14.05 -7.66 3.97
C GLN A 6 -14.25 -6.86 2.68
N ALA A 7 -14.46 -7.59 1.59
CA ALA A 7 -14.90 -7.02 0.32
C ALA A 7 -16.19 -6.21 0.54
N ALA A 8 -16.08 -4.89 0.39
CA ALA A 8 -17.21 -3.97 0.42
C ALA A 8 -18.20 -4.35 -0.70
N ARG A 9 -19.33 -4.96 -0.33
CA ARG A 9 -20.40 -5.28 -1.26
C ARG A 9 -21.01 -3.97 -1.81
N PRO A 10 -21.19 -3.83 -3.14
CA PRO A 10 -21.83 -2.66 -3.72
C PRO A 10 -23.29 -2.54 -3.24
N PRO A 11 -23.83 -1.32 -3.11
CA PRO A 11 -25.20 -1.11 -2.67
C PRO A 11 -26.21 -1.70 -3.66
N PRO A 12 -27.36 -2.21 -3.19
CA PRO A 12 -28.36 -2.81 -4.07
C PRO A 12 -28.94 -1.77 -5.04
N PRO A 13 -29.28 -2.16 -6.28
CA PRO A 13 -29.93 -1.27 -7.24
C PRO A 13 -31.31 -0.84 -6.75
N PRO A 14 -31.80 0.34 -7.17
CA PRO A 14 -33.14 0.80 -6.80
C PRO A 14 -34.23 -0.15 -7.33
N PRO A 15 -35.36 -0.30 -6.62
CA PRO A 15 -36.45 -1.13 -7.08
C PRO A 15 -37.02 -0.61 -8.40
N LYS A 16 -37.39 -1.52 -9.30
CA LYS A 16 -38.07 -1.18 -10.56
C LYS A 16 -39.46 -0.60 -10.22
N PRO A 17 -39.96 0.39 -10.96
CA PRO A 17 -41.32 0.89 -10.78
C PRO A 17 -42.34 -0.22 -11.07
N ASP A 18 -43.23 -0.46 -10.12
CA ASP A 18 -44.31 -1.44 -10.20
C ASP A 18 -45.20 -1.14 -11.42
N SER A 19 -45.33 -2.13 -12.29
CA SER A 19 -46.16 -2.09 -13.48
C SER A 19 -47.54 -2.61 -13.16
N HIS A 20 -48.35 -1.84 -12.42
CA HIS A 20 -49.77 -2.14 -12.25
C HIS A 20 -50.60 -0.85 -12.16
N GLU A 21 -51.14 -0.41 -13.30
CA GLU A 21 -52.50 0.13 -13.33
C GLU A 21 -53.29 -0.67 -14.36
N ALA A 22 -54.15 -1.54 -13.83
CA ALA A 22 -55.28 -2.06 -14.55
C ALA A 22 -56.31 -0.94 -14.72
N SER A 23 -56.58 -0.56 -15.97
CA SER A 23 -57.87 0.05 -16.30
C SER A 23 -58.55 -0.81 -17.36
N ARG A 24 -59.24 -1.83 -16.83
CA ARG A 24 -60.26 -2.61 -17.53
C ARG A 24 -61.58 -1.90 -17.29
N MET A 25 -62.05 -1.08 -18.23
CA MET A 25 -63.47 -0.76 -18.34
C MET A 25 -63.88 -0.63 -19.81
N ALA A 26 -64.73 -1.58 -20.21
CA ALA A 26 -65.82 -1.50 -21.18
C ALA A 26 -65.55 -0.92 -22.59
N THR A 27 -65.63 -1.81 -23.58
CA THR A 27 -66.05 -1.49 -24.95
C THR A 27 -67.56 -1.21 -24.98
N PRO A 28 -68.04 -0.02 -25.38
CA PRO A 28 -69.41 0.09 -25.85
C PRO A 28 -69.46 -0.45 -27.27
N THR A 29 -70.23 -1.52 -27.48
CA THR A 29 -70.74 -1.86 -28.81
C THR A 29 -71.76 -0.79 -29.17
N THR A 30 -71.30 0.28 -29.84
CA THR A 30 -72.18 1.26 -30.47
C THR A 30 -72.39 0.82 -31.91
N GLY A 31 -73.67 0.62 -32.25
CA GLY A 31 -74.16 0.12 -33.52
C GLY A 31 -73.69 0.86 -34.76
N GLY A 32 -73.96 0.23 -35.91
CA GLY A 32 -73.62 0.71 -37.23
C GLY A 32 -74.09 2.14 -37.49
N ASN A 33 -73.14 3.08 -37.40
CA ASN A 33 -73.27 4.40 -37.97
C ASN A 33 -72.23 4.52 -39.09
N SER A 34 -72.73 4.68 -40.31
CA SER A 34 -71.94 5.08 -41.48
C SER A 34 -71.22 6.39 -41.15
N VAL A 35 -69.92 6.32 -40.87
CA VAL A 35 -69.11 7.51 -40.62
C VAL A 35 -69.06 8.31 -41.93
N PRO A 36 -69.51 9.58 -41.95
CA PRO A 36 -69.42 10.40 -43.16
C PRO A 36 -67.95 10.59 -43.55
N PRO A 37 -67.61 10.68 -44.85
CA PRO A 37 -66.24 10.88 -45.29
C PRO A 37 -65.69 12.18 -44.66
N PRO A 38 -64.43 12.18 -44.19
CA PRO A 38 -63.85 13.35 -43.55
C PRO A 38 -63.85 14.54 -44.53
N PRO A 39 -64.11 15.77 -44.03
CA PRO A 39 -64.14 16.96 -44.88
C PRO A 39 -62.78 17.15 -45.58
N PRO A 40 -62.76 17.71 -46.82
CA PRO A 40 -61.52 17.93 -47.54
C PRO A 40 -60.58 18.82 -46.72
N PRO A 41 -59.29 18.48 -46.63
CA PRO A 41 -58.35 19.24 -45.80
C PRO A 41 -58.29 20.70 -46.28
N PRO A 42 -58.25 21.67 -45.35
CA PRO A 42 -58.20 23.08 -45.73
C PRO A 42 -56.95 23.39 -46.57
N PRO A 43 -57.01 24.38 -47.48
CA PRO A 43 -55.87 24.77 -48.30
C PRO A 43 -54.65 25.10 -47.42
N GLY A 44 -53.51 24.46 -47.72
CA GLY A 44 -52.28 24.60 -46.93
C GLY A 44 -52.15 23.67 -45.70
N TYR A 45 -53.10 22.76 -45.47
CA TYR A 45 -52.97 21.73 -44.42
C TYR A 45 -51.72 20.86 -44.59
N GLY A 46 -51.41 20.44 -45.83
CA GLY A 46 -50.22 19.66 -46.13
C GLY A 46 -48.91 20.40 -45.84
N THR A 47 -48.85 21.71 -46.15
CA THR A 47 -47.66 22.54 -45.87
C THR A 47 -47.50 22.83 -44.38
N ARG A 48 -48.59 23.09 -43.65
CA ARG A 48 -48.58 23.23 -42.18
C ARG A 48 -48.17 21.94 -41.48
N ARG A 49 -48.71 20.79 -41.89
CA ARG A 49 -48.36 19.48 -41.34
C ARG A 49 -46.89 19.14 -41.58
N ARG A 50 -46.37 19.42 -42.78
CA ARG A 50 -44.95 19.24 -43.11
C ARG A 50 -44.04 20.17 -42.28
N ARG A 51 -44.45 21.42 -42.06
CA ARG A 51 -43.72 22.37 -41.20
C ARG A 51 -43.71 21.93 -39.74
N ALA A 52 -44.84 21.50 -39.19
CA ALA A 52 -44.93 20.98 -37.83
C ALA A 52 -44.06 19.71 -37.65
N ALA A 53 -44.09 18.79 -38.62
CA ALA A 53 -43.23 17.61 -38.63
C ALA A 53 -41.73 17.98 -38.71
N ALA A 54 -41.37 18.99 -39.51
CA ALA A 54 -40.00 19.48 -39.60
C ALA A 54 -39.53 20.13 -38.28
N ALA A 55 -40.37 20.93 -37.63
CA ALA A 55 -40.09 21.53 -36.32
C ALA A 55 -39.92 20.44 -35.24
N GLY A 56 -40.77 19.40 -35.24
CA GLY A 56 -40.64 18.26 -34.33
C GLY A 56 -39.35 17.48 -34.54
N ARG A 57 -38.91 17.29 -35.79
CA ARG A 57 -37.60 16.69 -36.10
C ARG A 57 -36.46 17.57 -35.58
N ALA A 58 -36.49 18.89 -35.82
CA ALA A 58 -35.46 19.82 -35.36
C ALA A 58 -35.33 19.83 -33.82
N ALA A 59 -36.46 19.86 -33.10
CA ALA A 59 -36.48 19.77 -31.64
C ALA A 59 -35.89 18.43 -31.14
N ARG A 60 -36.17 17.33 -31.82
CA ARG A 60 -35.58 16.01 -31.51
C ARG A 60 -34.07 16.00 -31.75
N HIS A 61 -33.59 16.56 -32.86
CA HIS A 61 -32.15 16.70 -33.13
C HIS A 61 -31.46 17.55 -32.06
N ALA A 62 -32.06 18.68 -31.65
CA ALA A 62 -31.53 19.51 -30.58
C ALA A 62 -31.44 18.76 -29.25
N ARG A 63 -32.48 17.99 -28.89
CA ARG A 63 -32.50 17.16 -27.67
C ARG A 63 -31.44 16.07 -27.72
N LEU A 64 -31.29 15.37 -28.84
CA LEU A 64 -30.26 14.35 -29.02
C LEU A 64 -28.85 14.95 -28.93
N GLY A 65 -28.63 16.13 -29.51
CA GLY A 65 -27.37 16.85 -29.38
C GLY A 65 -27.05 17.26 -27.94
N ALA A 66 -28.06 17.74 -27.19
CA ALA A 66 -27.90 18.07 -25.77
C ALA A 66 -27.57 16.84 -24.91
N LEU A 67 -28.24 15.71 -25.16
CA LEU A 67 -27.95 14.44 -24.49
C LEU A 67 -26.55 13.92 -24.86
N GLY A 68 -26.16 14.02 -26.14
CA GLY A 68 -24.83 13.65 -26.61
C GLY A 68 -23.72 14.41 -25.88
N ARG A 69 -23.86 15.73 -25.75
CA ARG A 69 -22.91 16.56 -24.98
C ARG A 69 -22.84 16.16 -23.51
N ARG A 70 -23.99 15.94 -22.85
CA ARG A 70 -24.03 15.51 -21.44
C ARG A 70 -23.34 14.16 -21.24
N LEU A 71 -23.56 13.23 -22.16
CA LEU A 71 -22.95 11.90 -22.10
C LEU A 71 -21.44 11.92 -22.41
N SER A 72 -20.99 12.78 -23.33
CA SER A 72 -19.54 13.03 -23.53
C SER A 72 -18.89 13.57 -22.26
N GLY A 73 -19.46 14.63 -21.68
CA GLY A 73 -18.94 15.22 -20.45
C GLY A 73 -18.94 14.25 -19.26
N ALA A 74 -19.98 13.42 -19.12
CA ALA A 74 -20.03 12.39 -18.08
C ALA A 74 -18.95 11.31 -18.27
N ARG A 75 -18.66 10.92 -19.52
CA ARG A 75 -17.58 9.98 -19.85
C ARG A 75 -16.21 10.56 -19.53
N GLU A 76 -15.94 11.79 -19.98
CA GLU A 76 -14.69 12.49 -19.71
C GLU A 76 -14.45 12.67 -18.20
N ALA A 77 -15.49 13.08 -17.45
CA ALA A 77 -15.41 13.23 -16.00
C ALA A 77 -15.11 11.89 -15.29
N THR A 78 -15.72 10.80 -15.75
CA THR A 78 -15.49 9.46 -15.19
C THR A 78 -14.08 8.97 -15.51
N GLN A 79 -13.59 9.20 -16.74
CA GLN A 79 -12.22 8.88 -17.14
C GLN A 79 -11.20 9.66 -16.32
N ALA A 80 -11.41 10.97 -16.13
CA ALA A 80 -10.54 11.80 -15.29
C ALA A 80 -10.52 11.30 -13.84
N ARG A 81 -11.69 10.94 -13.28
CA ARG A 81 -11.79 10.39 -11.92
C ARG A 81 -11.07 9.05 -11.80
N LEU A 82 -11.16 8.17 -12.79
CA LEU A 82 -10.47 6.88 -12.80
C LEU A 82 -8.94 7.05 -12.82
N LEU A 83 -8.44 7.96 -13.66
CA LEU A 83 -7.01 8.28 -13.70
C LEU A 83 -6.52 8.87 -12.36
N ALA A 84 -7.31 9.75 -11.74
CA ALA A 84 -7.02 10.31 -10.43
C ALA A 84 -6.98 9.23 -9.34
N THR A 85 -7.91 8.26 -9.35
CA THR A 85 -7.89 7.14 -8.39
C THR A 85 -6.67 6.26 -8.58
N HIS A 86 -6.26 5.96 -9.81
CA HIS A 86 -5.03 5.20 -10.06
C HIS A 86 -3.76 5.96 -9.68
N ALA A 87 -3.77 7.30 -9.77
CA ALA A 87 -2.67 8.12 -9.26
C ALA A 87 -2.58 8.04 -7.73
N LEU A 88 -3.70 8.17 -7.02
CA LEU A 88 -3.76 8.04 -5.56
C LEU A 88 -3.36 6.64 -5.08
N GLU A 89 -3.78 5.59 -5.78
CA GLU A 89 -3.39 4.22 -5.46
C GLU A 89 -1.87 4.03 -5.54
N ARG A 90 -1.23 4.51 -6.61
CA ARG A 90 0.23 4.46 -6.75
C ARG A 90 0.94 5.25 -5.65
N GLN A 91 0.44 6.45 -5.32
CA GLN A 91 1.00 7.25 -4.23
C GLN A 91 0.87 6.56 -2.88
N TRP A 92 -0.27 5.90 -2.60
CA TRP A 92 -0.46 5.16 -1.35
C TRP A 92 0.46 3.95 -1.27
N ARG A 93 0.59 3.16 -2.35
CA ARG A 93 1.52 2.03 -2.40
C ARG A 93 2.97 2.48 -2.17
N GLN A 94 3.37 3.62 -2.74
CA GLN A 94 4.69 4.19 -2.50
C GLN A 94 4.89 4.57 -1.03
N ARG A 95 3.94 5.28 -0.41
CA ARG A 95 4.04 5.63 1.02
C ARG A 95 4.09 4.40 1.91
N GLN A 96 3.34 3.35 1.57
CA GLN A 96 3.39 2.10 2.31
C GLN A 96 4.76 1.45 2.19
N SER A 97 5.34 1.36 0.98
CA SER A 97 6.69 0.82 0.81
C SER A 97 7.75 1.67 1.52
N ASP A 98 7.61 3.00 1.53
CA ASP A 98 8.52 3.91 2.23
C ASP A 98 8.44 3.68 3.76
N MET A 99 7.23 3.51 4.29
CA MET A 99 6.98 3.17 5.69
C MET A 99 7.57 1.80 6.03
N ASP A 100 7.30 0.77 5.24
CA ASP A 100 7.81 -0.58 5.46
C ASP A 100 9.35 -0.59 5.43
N HIS A 101 9.96 0.17 4.52
CA HIS A 101 11.42 0.33 4.45
C HIS A 101 11.98 1.06 5.68
N ALA A 102 11.33 2.14 6.13
CA ALA A 102 11.74 2.87 7.32
C ALA A 102 11.61 2.03 8.61
N LEU A 103 10.61 1.15 8.67
CA LEU A 103 10.36 0.26 9.81
C LEU A 103 11.19 -1.02 9.77
N ALA A 104 11.70 -1.44 8.61
CA ALA A 104 12.43 -2.70 8.45
C ALA A 104 13.58 -2.91 9.46
N PRO A 105 14.43 -1.92 9.78
CA PRO A 105 15.50 -2.08 10.78
C PRO A 105 15.01 -2.30 12.22
N PHE A 106 13.79 -1.86 12.51
CA PHE A 106 13.15 -2.01 13.82
C PHE A 106 12.22 -3.24 13.89
N SER A 107 12.19 -4.04 12.82
CA SER A 107 11.48 -5.31 12.84
C SER A 107 12.12 -6.26 13.86
N PRO A 108 11.34 -7.15 14.51
CA PRO A 108 11.88 -8.11 15.48
C PRO A 108 13.03 -8.96 14.91
N ALA A 109 12.95 -9.32 13.62
CA ALA A 109 13.99 -10.07 12.94
C ALA A 109 15.28 -9.26 12.77
N ALA A 110 15.19 -7.99 12.34
CA ALA A 110 16.34 -7.12 12.19
C ALA A 110 17.02 -6.81 13.53
N LEU A 111 16.23 -6.56 14.58
CA LEU A 111 16.76 -6.34 15.93
C LEU A 111 17.46 -7.59 16.47
N TYR A 112 16.89 -8.78 16.24
CA TYR A 112 17.53 -10.05 16.60
C TYR A 112 18.83 -10.27 15.83
N GLN A 113 18.85 -10.01 14.52
CA GLN A 113 20.06 -10.10 13.69
C GLN A 113 21.14 -9.13 14.17
N ALA A 114 20.78 -7.88 14.50
CA ALA A 114 21.70 -6.90 15.06
C ALA A 114 22.26 -7.33 16.42
N LEU A 115 21.44 -7.93 17.28
CA LEU A 115 21.90 -8.49 18.56
C LEU A 115 22.87 -9.66 18.35
N ALA A 116 22.51 -10.61 17.48
CA ALA A 116 23.35 -11.76 17.15
C ALA A 116 24.70 -11.33 16.54
N HIS A 117 24.67 -10.35 15.63
CA HIS A 117 25.88 -9.74 15.07
C HIS A 117 26.72 -9.08 16.16
N GLY A 118 26.12 -8.27 17.03
CA GLY A 118 26.83 -7.63 18.13
C GLY A 118 27.43 -8.60 19.15
N VAL A 119 26.86 -9.80 19.31
CA VAL A 119 27.46 -10.89 20.10
C VAL A 119 28.71 -11.44 19.39
N GLN A 120 28.63 -11.67 18.08
CA GLN A 120 29.74 -12.17 17.27
C GLN A 120 30.89 -11.14 17.19
N GLU A 121 30.59 -9.87 16.92
CA GLU A 121 31.57 -8.78 16.92
C GLU A 121 32.28 -8.67 18.27
N GLN A 122 31.54 -8.72 19.37
CA GLN A 122 32.15 -8.64 20.70
C GLN A 122 33.04 -9.85 21.00
N ALA A 123 32.68 -11.04 20.51
CA ALA A 123 33.55 -12.23 20.60
C ALA A 123 34.85 -12.03 19.82
N GLN A 124 34.78 -11.49 18.61
CA GLN A 124 35.94 -11.16 17.79
C GLN A 124 36.82 -10.10 18.43
N VAL A 125 36.23 -9.09 19.11
CA VAL A 125 36.99 -8.09 19.89
C VAL A 125 37.76 -8.76 21.02
N CYS A 126 37.11 -9.64 21.81
CA CYS A 126 37.81 -10.37 22.87
C CYS A 126 38.94 -11.23 22.31
N GLN A 127 38.71 -11.94 21.22
CA GLN A 127 39.74 -12.75 20.56
C GLN A 127 40.89 -11.90 20.03
N ALA A 128 40.61 -10.78 19.36
CA ALA A 128 41.64 -9.88 18.86
C ALA A 128 42.49 -9.27 19.99
N MET A 129 41.87 -8.98 21.16
CA MET A 129 42.60 -8.52 22.34
C MET A 129 43.53 -9.60 22.91
N GLU A 130 43.09 -10.86 22.90
CA GLU A 130 43.91 -12.01 23.29
C GLU A 130 45.07 -12.20 22.31
N ASP A 131 44.80 -12.20 21.00
CA ASP A 131 45.81 -12.33 19.95
C ASP A 131 46.84 -11.19 20.02
N SER A 132 46.40 -9.94 20.23
CA SER A 132 47.29 -8.78 20.36
C SER A 132 48.16 -8.83 21.62
N PHE A 133 47.65 -9.42 22.70
CA PHE A 133 48.42 -9.61 23.93
C PHE A 133 49.50 -10.69 23.75
N LEU A 134 49.18 -11.77 23.03
CA LEU A 134 50.12 -12.85 22.73
C LEU A 134 51.17 -12.44 21.69
N ASP A 135 50.77 -11.68 20.67
CA ASP A 135 51.65 -11.16 19.62
C ASP A 135 52.47 -9.94 20.07
N GLY A 136 52.03 -9.20 21.09
CA GLY A 136 52.79 -8.10 21.69
C GLY A 136 54.12 -8.53 22.33
N GLY A 137 54.28 -9.82 22.64
CA GLY A 137 55.56 -10.42 23.03
C GLY A 137 56.41 -10.92 21.85
N ARG A 138 55.92 -10.76 20.62
CA ARG A 138 56.50 -11.29 19.37
C ARG A 138 56.64 -10.16 18.34
N GLY A 139 57.32 -9.09 18.73
CA GLY A 139 57.66 -7.98 17.83
C GLY A 139 58.51 -8.42 16.64
N ASP A 140 57.96 -8.15 15.45
CA ASP A 140 58.60 -8.09 14.14
C ASP A 140 59.83 -7.17 14.18
N GLY A 141 61.02 -7.77 14.10
CA GLY A 141 62.32 -7.11 14.13
C GLY A 141 63.30 -7.82 13.20
N GLY A 142 62.91 -7.97 11.94
CA GLY A 142 63.81 -8.43 10.88
C GLY A 142 64.88 -7.36 10.59
N GLY A 143 65.95 -7.31 11.38
CA GLY A 143 67.05 -6.39 11.09
C GLY A 143 68.11 -6.24 12.19
N GLY A 144 68.87 -7.31 12.44
CA GLY A 144 70.31 -7.23 12.77
C GLY A 144 70.74 -6.51 14.06
N GLY A 145 71.16 -7.30 15.05
CA GLY A 145 72.03 -6.83 16.12
C GLY A 145 71.66 -7.42 17.47
N GLY A 146 72.51 -8.30 18.00
CA GLY A 146 72.29 -8.97 19.27
C GLY A 146 72.02 -8.01 20.43
N GLY A 147 70.98 -8.31 21.18
CA GLY A 147 70.62 -7.67 22.45
C GLY A 147 69.47 -8.45 23.07
N GLU A 148 69.67 -8.93 24.29
CA GLU A 148 68.75 -9.79 25.04
C GLU A 148 67.41 -9.10 25.35
N GLY A 149 66.31 -9.87 25.27
CA GLY A 149 65.03 -9.53 25.87
C GLY A 149 63.97 -9.06 24.87
N GLY A 150 63.04 -9.96 24.50
CA GLY A 150 61.76 -9.52 23.95
C GLY A 150 61.12 -8.55 24.95
N GLU A 151 60.73 -7.37 24.49
CA GLU A 151 60.17 -6.32 25.33
C GLU A 151 58.82 -6.80 25.87
N LEU A 152 58.86 -7.41 27.05
CA LEU A 152 57.67 -7.82 27.79
C LEU A 152 56.87 -6.55 28.11
N LEU A 153 55.56 -6.58 27.86
CA LEU A 153 54.64 -5.52 28.27
C LEU A 153 54.93 -5.13 29.72
N THR A 154 55.04 -3.82 29.97
CA THR A 154 55.25 -3.30 31.32
C THR A 154 54.09 -3.73 32.21
N GLU A 155 54.33 -3.90 33.52
CA GLU A 155 53.27 -4.31 34.46
C GLU A 155 52.04 -3.39 34.42
N ARG A 156 52.25 -2.11 34.10
CA ARG A 156 51.17 -1.13 33.92
C ARG A 156 50.31 -1.43 32.70
N GLU A 157 50.92 -1.74 31.56
CA GLU A 157 50.21 -2.09 30.31
C GLU A 157 49.43 -3.38 30.47
N VAL A 158 50.00 -4.37 31.18
CA VAL A 158 49.28 -5.60 31.52
C VAL A 158 48.05 -5.29 32.39
N ALA A 159 48.18 -4.44 33.41
CA ALA A 159 47.06 -4.07 34.26
C ALA A 159 45.94 -3.34 33.49
N GLU A 160 46.31 -2.44 32.58
CA GLU A 160 45.36 -1.73 31.70
C GLU A 160 44.67 -2.69 30.72
N TRP A 161 45.43 -3.61 30.10
CA TRP A 161 44.87 -4.65 29.24
C TRP A 161 43.89 -5.55 29.99
N VAL A 162 44.25 -6.03 31.18
CA VAL A 162 43.38 -6.89 32.01
C VAL A 162 42.08 -6.17 32.33
N LYS A 163 42.14 -4.87 32.64
CA LYS A 163 40.95 -4.06 32.90
C LYS A 163 40.06 -3.99 31.66
N GLY A 164 40.62 -3.61 30.51
CA GLY A 164 39.88 -3.51 29.25
C GLY A 164 39.28 -4.86 28.80
N TYR A 165 40.05 -5.94 28.93
CA TYR A 165 39.60 -7.28 28.57
C TYR A 165 38.43 -7.76 29.46
N ARG A 166 38.50 -7.50 30.76
CA ARG A 166 37.38 -7.79 31.69
C ARG A 166 36.13 -7.02 31.31
N GLU A 167 36.24 -5.72 31.03
CA GLU A 167 35.12 -4.90 30.58
C GLU A 167 34.50 -5.44 29.28
N ALA A 168 35.34 -5.82 28.30
CA ALA A 168 34.91 -6.43 27.04
C ALA A 168 34.19 -7.77 27.27
N LYS A 169 34.71 -8.64 28.14
CA LYS A 169 34.07 -9.93 28.48
C LYS A 169 32.75 -9.76 29.22
N VAL A 170 32.63 -8.76 30.10
CA VAL A 170 31.37 -8.44 30.77
C VAL A 170 30.31 -8.05 29.72
N LEU A 171 30.64 -7.20 28.76
CA LEU A 171 29.73 -6.84 27.66
C LEU A 171 29.35 -8.04 26.79
N TYR A 172 30.32 -8.92 26.49
CA TYR A 172 30.07 -10.15 25.74
C TYR A 172 29.02 -11.03 26.42
N TYR A 173 29.21 -11.34 27.71
CA TYR A 173 28.29 -12.19 28.46
C TYR A 173 26.90 -11.54 28.61
N GLN A 174 26.83 -10.22 28.85
CA GLN A 174 25.54 -9.53 28.90
C GLN A 174 24.76 -9.63 27.58
N ARG A 175 25.44 -9.50 26.43
CA ARG A 175 24.81 -9.64 25.11
C ARG A 175 24.37 -11.09 24.85
N GLN A 176 25.19 -12.07 25.24
CA GLN A 176 24.84 -13.49 25.17
C GLN A 176 23.58 -13.79 25.98
N GLU A 177 23.53 -13.41 27.26
CA GLU A 177 22.35 -13.68 28.08
C GLU A 177 21.10 -12.96 27.56
N ARG A 178 21.24 -11.76 26.98
CA ARG A 178 20.10 -11.05 26.36
C ARG A 178 19.58 -11.82 25.15
N LYS A 179 20.48 -12.39 24.35
CA LYS A 179 20.13 -13.23 23.20
C LYS A 179 19.47 -14.53 23.67
N GLU A 180 20.02 -15.22 24.67
CA GLU A 180 19.40 -16.43 25.23
C GLU A 180 18.01 -16.16 25.79
N ARG A 181 17.84 -15.07 26.54
CA ARG A 181 16.51 -14.63 27.00
C ARG A 181 15.56 -14.33 25.84
N TRP A 182 16.07 -13.83 24.71
CA TRP A 182 15.29 -13.62 23.49
C TRP A 182 14.87 -14.95 22.86
N ASP A 183 15.80 -15.89 22.72
CA ASP A 183 15.57 -17.22 22.15
C ASP A 183 14.54 -18.02 22.96
N GLU A 184 14.55 -17.84 24.27
CA GLU A 184 13.57 -18.43 25.19
C GLU A 184 12.22 -17.68 25.24
N GLY A 185 12.10 -16.53 24.55
CA GLY A 185 10.89 -15.70 24.56
C GLY A 185 10.64 -14.95 25.88
N ARG A 186 11.66 -14.78 26.74
CA ARG A 186 11.61 -14.04 28.01
C ARG A 186 11.95 -12.55 27.87
N VAL A 187 11.87 -12.00 26.66
CA VAL A 187 12.17 -10.58 26.42
C VAL A 187 10.92 -9.73 26.58
N GLY A 188 10.93 -8.89 27.61
CA GLY A 188 9.84 -7.96 27.94
C GLY A 188 8.75 -8.61 28.80
N GLY A 189 8.61 -8.15 30.03
CA GLY A 189 7.54 -8.54 30.95
C GLY A 189 6.17 -7.94 30.54
N TRP A 190 5.74 -8.15 29.30
CA TRP A 190 4.42 -7.78 28.82
C TRP A 190 3.63 -9.06 28.56
N ARG A 191 3.13 -9.64 29.64
CA ARG A 191 1.95 -10.52 29.63
C ARG A 191 0.73 -9.70 30.02
#